data_AF-A0A6C9EIB6-F1
#
_entry.id   AF-A0A6C9EIB6-F1
#
_cell.length_a   1.000
_cell.length_b   1.000
_cell.length_c   1.000
_cell.angle_alpha   90.00
_cell.angle_beta   90.00
_cell.angle_gamma   90.00
#
_symmetry.space_group_name_H-M   'P 1'
#
loop_
_entity.id
_entity.type
_entity.pdbx_description
1 polymer ?
#
loop_
_entity_poly.entity_id
_entity_poly.type
_entity_poly.pdbx_seq_one_letter_code
_entity_poly.pdbx_strand_id
1 'polypeptide(L)'
;MKEVIRLVLEDTADSKEVLRRRHRAHTLTGDLNGVLECHIGNAGDWLLLWIRDHGTAMFMRTGSHDELFGQIAGLHPALNQPTAI
;
A
#
# COMPACT_ATOMS: atom_id res chain seq x y z
N MET A 1 8.61 8.73 -4.23
CA MET A 1 8.78 8.29 -2.82
C MET A 1 8.66 9.45 -1.82
N LYS A 2 9.50 10.50 -1.85
CA LYS A 2 9.45 11.61 -0.88
C LYS A 2 8.06 12.27 -0.75
N GLU A 3 7.40 12.50 -1.88
CA GLU A 3 6.03 13.07 -1.90
C GLU A 3 5.02 12.19 -1.16
N VAL A 4 5.02 10.89 -1.44
CA VAL A 4 4.12 9.92 -0.81
C VAL A 4 4.32 9.88 0.70
N ILE A 5 5.57 9.84 1.17
CA ILE A 5 5.88 9.86 2.60
C ILE A 5 5.33 11.13 3.24
N ARG A 6 5.52 12.30 2.62
CA ARG A 6 4.96 13.57 3.12
C ARG A 6 3.44 13.49 3.25
N LEU A 7 2.75 13.02 2.21
CA LEU A 7 1.29 12.88 2.22
C LEU A 7 0.80 11.93 3.31
N VAL A 8 1.51 10.81 3.53
CA VAL A 8 1.21 9.88 4.63
C VAL A 8 1.40 10.58 5.98
N LEU A 9 2.48 11.34 6.17
CA LEU A 9 2.74 12.03 7.43
C LEU A 9 1.75 13.17 7.72
N GLU A 10 1.28 13.87 6.69
CA GLU A 10 0.29 14.96 6.84
C GLU A 10 -1.07 14.48 7.35
N ASP A 11 -1.50 13.28 6.95
CA ASP A 11 -2.75 12.62 7.38
C ASP A 11 -4.05 13.44 7.26
N THR A 12 -4.05 14.52 6.47
CA THR A 12 -5.25 15.32 6.22
C THR A 12 -6.20 14.64 5.25
N ALA A 13 -7.46 15.08 5.20
CA ALA A 13 -8.43 14.59 4.22
C ALA A 13 -7.93 14.80 2.77
N ASP A 14 -7.32 15.94 2.48
CA ASP A 14 -6.77 16.27 1.17
C ASP A 14 -5.57 15.36 0.82
N SER A 15 -4.66 15.15 1.78
CA SER A 15 -3.51 14.26 1.61
C SER A 15 -3.96 12.82 1.31
N LYS A 16 -5.00 12.34 2.00
CA LYS A 16 -5.62 11.02 1.78
C LYS A 16 -6.26 10.92 0.41
N GLU A 17 -6.96 11.96 -0.05
CA GLU A 17 -7.58 11.95 -1.38
C GLU A 17 -6.53 11.96 -2.50
N VAL A 18 -5.43 12.69 -2.33
CA VAL A 18 -4.29 12.65 -3.26
C VAL A 18 -3.66 11.25 -3.29
N LEU A 19 -3.41 10.64 -2.14
CA LEU A 19 -2.91 9.27 -2.04
C LEU A 19 -3.84 8.29 -2.77
N ARG A 20 -5.15 8.37 -2.55
CA ARG A 20 -6.14 7.52 -3.19
C ARG A 20 -6.19 7.70 -4.71
N ARG A 21 -6.24 8.94 -5.20
CA ARG A 21 -6.42 9.21 -6.64
C ARG A 21 -5.15 9.08 -7.46
N ARG A 22 -4.01 9.57 -6.95
CA ARG A 22 -2.75 9.65 -7.70
C ARG A 22 -1.84 8.46 -7.46
N HIS A 23 -1.85 7.92 -6.24
CA HIS A 23 -0.99 6.81 -5.85
C HIS A 23 -1.78 5.50 -5.67
N ARG A 24 -3.09 5.52 -5.96
CA ARG A 24 -4.01 4.38 -5.84
C ARG A 24 -3.98 3.77 -4.45
N ALA A 25 -3.81 4.62 -3.43
CA ALA A 25 -3.72 4.15 -2.06
C ALA A 25 -5.02 3.49 -1.62
N HIS A 26 -4.90 2.30 -1.05
CA HIS A 26 -6.03 1.55 -0.53
C HIS A 26 -5.57 0.60 0.59
N THR A 27 -6.54 0.10 1.35
CA THR A 27 -6.29 -0.91 2.37
C THR A 27 -6.31 -2.29 1.72
N LEU A 28 -5.29 -3.09 2.00
CA LEU A 28 -5.24 -4.49 1.63
C LEU A 28 -6.37 -5.28 2.30
N THR A 29 -6.69 -6.42 1.72
CA THR A 29 -7.74 -7.32 2.21
C THR A 29 -7.16 -8.67 2.62
N GLY A 30 -7.99 -9.58 3.15
CA GLY A 30 -7.53 -10.89 3.62
C GLY A 30 -6.64 -10.79 4.87
N ASP A 31 -5.54 -11.55 4.91
CA ASP A 31 -4.66 -11.62 6.09
C ASP A 31 -3.88 -10.32 6.35
N LEU A 32 -3.81 -9.46 5.34
CA LEU A 32 -3.19 -8.14 5.42
C LEU A 32 -4.23 -7.03 5.63
N ASN A 33 -5.45 -7.38 6.04
CA ASN A 33 -6.47 -6.38 6.36
C ASN A 33 -5.96 -5.36 7.38
N GLY A 34 -6.15 -4.07 7.07
CA GLY A 34 -5.64 -2.95 7.86
C GLY A 34 -4.24 -2.46 7.45
N VAL A 35 -3.52 -3.19 6.59
CA VAL A 35 -2.33 -2.69 5.92
C VAL A 35 -2.74 -1.78 4.76
N LEU A 36 -2.13 -0.61 4.66
CA LEU A 36 -2.29 0.27 3.52
C LEU A 36 -1.17 0.03 2.52
N GLU A 37 -1.52 0.08 1.23
CA GLU A 37 -0.58 0.07 0.13
C GLU A 37 -0.81 1.24 -0.83
N CYS A 38 0.23 1.63 -1.57
CA CYS A 38 0.13 2.54 -2.70
C CYS A 38 1.31 2.38 -3.66
N HIS A 39 1.13 2.80 -4.91
CA HIS A 39 2.20 2.81 -5.90
C HIS A 39 3.08 4.05 -5.76
N ILE A 40 4.40 3.83 -5.76
CA ILE A 40 5.39 4.89 -5.66
C ILE A 40 6.29 4.93 -6.91
N GLY A 41 6.39 6.12 -7.52
CA GLY A 41 7.22 6.34 -8.71
C GLY A 41 6.55 5.94 -10.03
N ASN A 42 7.21 6.27 -11.14
CA ASN A 42 6.67 6.06 -12.50
C ASN A 42 6.79 4.61 -12.99
N ALA A 43 7.48 3.74 -12.24
CA ALA A 43 7.75 2.36 -12.64
C ALA A 43 6.51 1.44 -12.59
N GLY A 44 5.35 1.93 -12.13
CA GLY A 44 4.06 1.21 -12.14
C GLY A 44 3.96 0.05 -11.15
N ASP A 45 5.06 -0.62 -10.83
CA ASP A 45 5.08 -1.88 -10.09
C ASP A 45 5.65 -1.74 -8.66
N TRP A 46 6.18 -0.57 -8.28
CA TRP A 46 6.80 -0.39 -6.96
C TRP A 46 5.78 0.09 -5.93
N LEU A 47 5.63 -0.65 -4.83
CA LEU A 47 4.67 -0.37 -3.77
C LEU A 47 5.33 0.12 -2.48
N LEU A 48 4.57 0.85 -1.67
CA LEU A 48 4.88 1.16 -0.28
C LEU A 48 3.79 0.59 0.62
N LEU A 49 4.17 -0.19 1.63
CA LEU A 49 3.27 -0.73 2.64
C LEU A 49 3.46 -0.03 3.98
N TRP A 50 2.35 0.36 4.62
CA TRP A 50 2.37 0.93 5.97
C TRP A 50 1.11 0.56 6.76
N ILE A 51 1.22 0.60 8.08
CA ILE A 51 0.06 0.62 8.97
C ILE A 51 -0.05 1.98 9.65
N ARG A 52 -1.26 2.33 10.08
CA ARG A 52 -1.49 3.53 10.87
C ARG A 52 -2.27 3.18 12.13
N ASP A 53 -1.76 3.64 13.25
CA ASP A 53 -2.32 3.44 14.57
C ASP A 53 -2.12 4.70 15.42
N HIS A 54 -3.17 5.17 16.10
CA HIS A 54 -3.14 6.32 17.01
C HIS A 54 -2.31 7.55 16.54
N GLY A 55 -2.39 7.90 15.25
CA GLY A 55 -1.67 9.03 14.65
C GLY A 55 -0.23 8.73 14.20
N THR A 56 0.30 7.56 14.54
CA THR A 56 1.60 7.07 14.09
C THR A 56 1.45 6.29 12.78
N ALA A 57 2.30 6.58 11.80
CA ALA A 57 2.45 5.76 10.60
C ALA A 57 3.73 4.92 10.71
N MET A 58 3.61 3.60 10.55
CA MET A 58 4.75 2.69 10.53
C MET A 58 4.93 2.13 9.12
N PHE A 59 5.99 2.57 8.45
CA PHE A 59 6.38 2.07 7.14
C PHE A 59 7.06 0.71 7.29
N MET A 60 6.59 -0.29 6.55
CA MET A 60 7.00 -1.68 6.75
C MET A 60 7.94 -2.17 5.65
N ARG A 61 7.47 -2.13 4.40
CA ARG A 61 8.19 -2.66 3.24
C ARG A 61 7.91 -1.82 2.00
N THR A 62 8.85 -1.89 1.06
CA THR A 62 8.69 -1.35 -0.29
C THR A 62 9.42 -2.27 -1.26
N GLY A 63 8.85 -2.47 -2.45
CA GLY A 63 9.33 -3.45 -3.43
C GLY A 63 8.33 -3.60 -4.58
N SER A 64 8.65 -4.45 -5.54
CA SER A 64 7.68 -4.88 -6.55
C SER A 64 6.56 -5.73 -5.94
N HIS A 65 5.49 -5.99 -6.70
CA HIS A 65 4.45 -6.94 -6.25
C HIS A 65 5.04 -8.33 -5.98
N ASP A 66 5.95 -8.81 -6.83
CA ASP A 66 6.59 -10.12 -6.65
C ASP A 66 7.44 -10.19 -5.38
N GLU A 67 8.19 -9.12 -5.07
CA GLU A 67 9.01 -9.05 -3.86
C GLU A 67 8.15 -8.99 -2.57
N LEU A 68 7.00 -8.33 -2.64
CA LEU A 68 6.12 -8.14 -1.48
C LEU A 68 5.13 -9.28 -1.27
N PHE A 69 4.60 -9.86 -2.34
CA PHE A 69 3.50 -10.83 -2.30
C PHE A 69 3.88 -12.21 -2.85
N GLY A 70 4.94 -12.33 -3.65
CA GLY A 70 5.38 -13.59 -4.23
C GLY A 70 5.75 -14.66 -3.20
N GLN A 71 6.18 -14.27 -2.00
CA GLN A 71 6.42 -15.20 -0.88
C GLN A 71 5.16 -15.51 -0.04
N ILE A 72 4.11 -14.69 -0.15
CA ILE A 72 2.88 -14.85 0.64
C ILE A 72 1.92 -15.81 -0.09
N ALA A 73 1.88 -15.77 -1.42
CA ALA A 73 1.09 -16.67 -2.25
C ALA A 73 1.46 -18.17 -2.09
N GLY A 74 2.71 -18.48 -1.71
CA GLY A 74 3.13 -19.85 -1.43
C GLY A 74 2.60 -20.42 -0.09
N LEU A 75 2.05 -19.58 0.78
CA LEU A 75 1.58 -19.94 2.12
C LEU A 75 0.07 -19.77 2.30
N HIS A 76 -0.60 -18.95 1.47
CA HIS A 76 -2.04 -18.73 1.63
C HIS A 76 -2.80 -18.49 0.30
N PRO A 77 -3.73 -19.38 -0.09
CA PRO A 77 -4.41 -19.34 -1.39
C PRO A 77 -5.44 -18.21 -1.56
N ALA A 78 -5.67 -17.36 -0.54
CA ALA A 78 -6.68 -16.30 -0.58
C ALA A 78 -6.26 -15.05 -1.38
N LEU A 79 -4.96 -14.89 -1.69
CA LEU A 79 -4.44 -13.74 -2.43
C LEU A 79 -4.49 -13.90 -3.96
N ASN A 80 -5.01 -15.02 -4.47
CA ASN A 80 -5.03 -15.32 -5.90
C ASN A 80 -6.37 -14.97 -6.58
N GLN A 81 -7.13 -14.01 -6.06
CA GLN A 81 -8.32 -13.51 -6.75
C GLN A 81 -7.97 -12.29 -7.60
N PRO A 82 -8.15 -12.32 -8.92
CA PRO A 82 -8.03 -11.13 -9.74
C PRO A 82 -9.11 -10.14 -9.31
N THR A 83 -8.69 -8.93 -8.90
CA THR A 83 -9.59 -7.82 -8.68
C THR A 83 -10.41 -7.61 -9.95
N ALA A 84 -11.71 -7.92 -9.88
CA ALA A 84 -12.62 -7.76 -10.98
C ALA A 84 -12.63 -6.30 -11.44
N ILE A 85 -12.35 -6.10 -12.73
CA ILE A 85 -12.60 -4.86 -13.49
C ILE A 85 -14.06 -4.82 -13.92
#